data_AF-A0A674AJA8-F1
#
_entry.id   AF-A0A674AJA8-F1
#
_cell.length_a   1.000
_cell.length_b   1.000
_cell.length_c   1.000
_cell.angle_alpha   90.00
_cell.angle_beta   90.00
_cell.angle_gamma   90.00
#
_symmetry.space_group_name_H-M   'P 1'
#
loop_
_entity.id
_entity.type
_entity.pdbx_description
1 polymer ?
#
loop_
_entity_poly.entity_id
_entity_poly.type
_entity_poly.pdbx_seq_one_letter_code
_entity_poly.pdbx_strand_id
1 'polypeptide(L)'
;RMAETQTLNFGPEWLRALSGGGHGGGSSSSVATSPPLSPALPKYKLADYRYGREEMLALYVKDREIPVDLHDKDFLPILQEEPLPPLALVAFTEEEQGRQKV
;
A
#
# COMPACT_ATOMS: atom_id res chain seq x y z
N ARG A 1 29.09 2.26 -40.06
CA ARG A 1 28.19 3.03 -39.16
C ARG A 1 28.11 2.25 -37.87
N MET A 2 28.66 2.78 -36.78
CA MET A 2 28.57 2.14 -35.46
C MET A 2 27.20 2.45 -34.87
N ALA A 3 26.51 1.42 -34.38
CA ALA A 3 25.20 1.54 -33.75
C ALA A 3 25.35 2.25 -32.40
N GLU A 4 24.70 3.39 -32.29
CA GLU A 4 24.53 4.15 -31.06
C GLU A 4 23.67 3.35 -30.07
N THR A 5 24.28 2.97 -28.94
CA THR A 5 23.59 2.23 -27.86
C THR A 5 22.63 3.18 -27.14
N GLN A 6 21.36 3.14 -27.52
CA GLN A 6 20.31 3.91 -26.89
C GLN A 6 20.09 3.40 -25.46
N THR A 7 20.57 4.15 -24.47
CA THR A 7 20.36 3.82 -23.05
C THR A 7 18.87 3.84 -22.73
N LEU A 8 18.35 2.72 -22.25
CA LEU A 8 16.93 2.58 -21.94
C LEU A 8 16.62 3.34 -20.64
N ASN A 9 15.77 4.37 -20.74
CA ASN A 9 15.41 5.27 -19.63
C ASN A 9 14.34 4.66 -18.72
N PHE A 10 14.61 3.49 -18.15
CA PHE A 10 13.70 2.88 -17.18
C PHE A 10 13.92 3.44 -15.78
N GLY A 11 12.80 3.67 -15.07
CA GLY A 11 12.78 4.01 -13.65
C GLY A 11 13.05 5.49 -13.30
N PRO A 12 12.82 5.87 -12.04
CA PRO A 12 13.11 7.21 -11.52
C PRO A 12 14.58 7.60 -11.66
N GLU A 13 14.87 8.90 -11.70
CA GLU A 13 16.21 9.46 -11.94
C GLU A 13 17.30 8.96 -10.98
N TRP A 14 16.96 8.73 -9.71
CA TRP A 14 17.90 8.23 -8.70
C TRP A 14 18.42 6.83 -9.05
N LEU A 15 17.61 6.01 -9.73
CA LEU A 15 17.96 4.65 -10.13
C LEU A 15 18.86 4.68 -11.38
N ARG A 16 18.65 5.65 -12.27
CA ARG A 16 19.50 5.88 -13.45
C ARG A 16 20.89 6.39 -13.09
N ALA A 17 20.98 7.28 -12.10
CA ALA A 17 22.26 7.83 -11.64
C ALA A 17 23.23 6.76 -11.12
N LEU A 18 22.69 5.66 -10.57
CA LEU A 18 23.47 4.51 -10.10
C LEU A 18 23.88 3.56 -11.24
N SER A 19 23.06 3.47 -12.28
CA SER A 19 23.28 2.55 -13.41
C SER A 19 24.29 3.06 -14.44
N GLY A 20 24.73 4.32 -14.36
CA GLY A 20 25.70 4.92 -15.28
C GLY A 20 27.14 4.41 -15.15
N GLY A 21 27.42 3.49 -14.22
CA GLY A 21 28.76 2.99 -13.95
C GLY A 21 29.00 1.59 -14.50
N GLY A 22 29.29 1.47 -15.80
CA GLY A 22 29.73 0.19 -16.35
C GLY A 22 30.28 0.28 -17.77
N HIS A 23 31.59 0.08 -17.88
CA HIS A 23 32.41 -0.19 -19.07
C HIS A 23 33.18 0.99 -19.70
N GLY A 24 34.46 1.08 -19.34
CA GLY A 24 35.52 1.30 -20.32
C GLY A 24 36.10 2.72 -20.45
N GLY A 25 37.03 3.06 -19.57
CA GLY A 25 38.20 3.87 -19.92
C GLY A 25 38.04 5.39 -19.86
N GLY A 26 38.67 6.00 -18.85
CA GLY A 26 39.17 7.38 -18.97
C GLY A 26 38.68 8.36 -17.92
N SER A 27 39.56 8.59 -16.94
CA SER A 27 39.75 9.87 -16.24
C SER A 27 38.71 10.34 -15.20
N SER A 28 39.20 10.28 -13.96
CA SER A 28 39.04 11.27 -12.89
C SER A 28 37.87 11.15 -11.90
N SER A 29 38.30 11.06 -10.63
CA SER A 29 37.62 11.44 -9.39
C SER A 29 36.58 10.47 -8.84
N SER A 30 37.11 9.59 -7.99
CA SER A 30 36.50 9.08 -6.76
C SER A 30 35.41 9.96 -6.15
N VAL A 31 34.16 9.49 -6.16
CA VAL A 31 33.18 9.80 -5.11
C VAL A 31 32.43 8.50 -4.80
N ALA A 32 32.62 8.00 -3.58
CA ALA A 32 31.87 6.89 -3.03
C ALA A 32 30.36 7.17 -3.10
N THR A 33 29.63 6.41 -3.92
CA THR A 33 28.17 6.44 -3.96
C THR A 33 27.59 5.55 -2.86
N SER A 34 27.85 5.92 -1.60
CA SER A 34 26.93 5.51 -0.53
C SER A 34 25.57 6.14 -0.83
N PRO A 35 24.43 5.43 -0.57
CA PRO A 35 23.13 6.07 -0.63
C PRO A 35 23.19 7.34 0.23
N PRO A 36 22.51 8.44 -0.15
CA PRO A 36 22.48 9.63 0.69
C PRO A 36 22.08 9.18 2.08
N LEU A 37 22.85 9.60 3.10
CA LEU A 37 22.44 9.43 4.49
C LEU A 37 20.99 9.88 4.54
N SER A 38 20.07 8.95 4.82
CA SER A 38 18.66 9.29 4.89
C SER A 38 18.57 10.53 5.78
N PRO A 39 17.88 11.61 5.35
CA PRO A 39 17.69 12.76 6.21
C PRO A 39 17.29 12.22 7.58
N ALA A 40 17.90 12.72 8.66
CA ALA A 40 17.47 12.34 10.01
C ALA A 40 16.05 12.87 10.17
N LEU A 41 15.09 12.08 9.68
CA LEU A 41 13.69 12.42 9.63
C LEU A 41 13.29 12.62 11.09
N PRO A 42 12.65 13.75 11.43
CA PRO A 42 12.06 13.91 12.75
C PRO A 42 11.25 12.64 13.03
N LYS A 43 11.42 12.04 14.22
CA LYS A 43 10.64 10.88 14.64
C LYS A 43 9.17 11.23 14.41
N TYR A 44 8.59 10.73 13.31
CA TYR A 44 7.26 11.12 12.91
C TYR A 44 6.33 10.68 14.02
N LYS A 45 5.69 11.65 14.67
CA LYS A 45 4.71 11.34 15.70
C LYS A 45 3.55 10.63 15.00
N LEU A 46 3.35 9.36 15.35
CA LEU A 46 2.18 8.63 14.92
C LEU A 46 0.93 9.35 15.44
N ALA A 47 -0.17 9.24 14.71
CA ALA A 47 -1.46 9.67 15.25
C ALA A 47 -1.76 8.88 16.54
N ASP A 48 -2.37 9.55 17.52
CA ASP A 48 -2.61 8.98 18.84
C ASP A 48 -3.56 7.77 18.79
N TYR A 49 -4.47 7.74 17.81
CA TYR A 49 -5.40 6.64 17.58
C TYR A 49 -5.15 6.04 16.20
N ARG A 50 -4.47 4.90 16.16
CA ARG A 50 -4.21 4.13 14.95
C ARG A 50 -4.51 2.67 15.25
N TYR A 51 -5.32 2.07 14.39
CA TYR A 51 -5.70 0.67 14.48
C TYR A 51 -5.39 0.00 13.15
N GLY A 52 -4.54 -1.02 13.16
CA GLY A 52 -4.31 -1.91 12.05
C GLY A 52 -5.53 -2.80 11.78
N ARG A 53 -5.47 -3.58 10.69
CA ARG A 53 -6.57 -4.47 10.27
C ARG A 53 -6.99 -5.43 11.39
N GLU A 54 -6.04 -6.18 11.95
CA GLU A 54 -6.35 -7.17 13.00
C GLU A 54 -6.82 -6.51 14.30
N GLU A 55 -6.29 -5.33 14.64
CA GLU A 55 -6.74 -4.56 15.80
C GLU A 55 -8.19 -4.10 15.61
N MET A 56 -8.56 -3.60 14.43
CA MET A 56 -9.94 -3.23 14.12
C MET A 56 -10.89 -4.43 14.17
N LEU A 57 -10.46 -5.60 13.68
CA LEU A 57 -11.29 -6.81 13.72
C LEU A 57 -11.46 -7.34 15.15
N ALA A 58 -10.43 -7.22 15.99
CA ALA A 58 -10.51 -7.61 17.40
C ALA A 58 -11.47 -6.73 18.22
N LEU A 59 -11.74 -5.50 17.77
CA LEU A 59 -12.70 -4.58 18.41
C LEU A 59 -14.17 -4.84 18.00
N TYR A 60 -14.43 -5.76 17.06
CA TYR A 60 -15.78 -6.09 16.63
C TYR A 60 -16.58 -6.78 17.74
N VAL A 61 -17.83 -6.34 17.93
CA VAL A 61 -18.79 -6.92 18.88
C VAL A 61 -20.01 -7.35 18.10
N LYS A 62 -20.36 -8.64 18.17
CA LYS A 62 -21.40 -9.28 17.35
C LYS A 62 -22.80 -8.70 17.59
N ASP A 63 -23.17 -8.54 18.85
CA ASP A 63 -24.53 -8.16 19.24
C ASP A 63 -24.59 -6.65 19.53
N ARG A 64 -24.45 -5.84 18.47
CA ARG A 64 -24.63 -4.39 18.56
C ARG A 64 -26.04 -4.01 18.12
N GLU A 65 -26.66 -3.13 18.90
CA GLU A 65 -27.90 -2.48 18.53
C GLU A 65 -27.71 -1.60 17.29
N ILE A 66 -28.75 -1.52 16.46
CA ILE A 66 -28.77 -0.66 15.28
C ILE A 66 -28.74 0.80 15.75
N PRO A 67 -27.79 1.62 15.27
CA PRO A 67 -27.80 3.05 15.55
C PRO A 67 -29.11 3.70 15.12
N VAL A 68 -29.70 4.51 15.99
CA VAL A 68 -31.01 5.16 15.77
C VAL A 68 -31.10 5.91 14.45
N ASP A 69 -30.00 6.52 14.01
CA ASP A 69 -29.91 7.28 12.77
C ASP A 69 -30.15 6.40 11.52
N LEU A 70 -29.90 5.10 11.59
CA LEU A 70 -30.14 4.17 10.47
C LEU A 70 -31.61 3.75 10.32
N HIS A 71 -32.49 4.12 11.26
CA HIS A 71 -33.93 3.89 11.12
C HIS A 71 -34.64 4.94 10.25
N ASP A 72 -33.92 5.95 9.76
CA ASP A 72 -34.48 6.91 8.80
C ASP A 72 -34.91 6.20 7.50
N LYS A 73 -36.02 6.68 6.92
CA LYS A 73 -36.59 6.16 5.67
C LYS A 73 -35.61 6.21 4.51
N ASP A 74 -34.72 7.19 4.52
CA ASP A 74 -33.67 7.35 3.51
C ASP A 74 -32.64 6.22 3.55
N PHE A 75 -32.46 5.57 4.71
CA PHE A 75 -31.50 4.47 4.90
C PHE A 75 -32.14 3.08 4.90
N LEU A 76 -33.47 2.96 5.00
CA LEU A 76 -34.16 1.65 4.94
C LEU A 76 -33.76 0.76 3.75
N PRO A 77 -33.55 1.29 2.52
CA PRO A 77 -33.14 0.44 1.40
C PRO A 77 -31.77 -0.24 1.56
N ILE A 78 -30.92 0.29 2.44
CA ILE A 78 -29.56 -0.22 2.72
C ILE A 78 -29.43 -0.75 4.16
N LEU A 79 -30.50 -0.70 4.95
CA LEU A 79 -30.49 -1.16 6.33
C LEU A 79 -30.39 -2.68 6.36
N GLN A 80 -29.39 -3.18 7.08
CA GLN A 80 -29.24 -4.58 7.39
C GLN A 80 -29.75 -4.81 8.82
N GLU A 81 -30.89 -5.50 8.96
CA GLU A 81 -31.52 -5.74 10.27
C GLU A 81 -30.68 -6.65 11.17
N GLU A 82 -30.14 -7.74 10.62
CA GLU A 82 -29.26 -8.66 11.35
C GLU A 82 -27.78 -8.28 11.14
N PRO A 83 -27.03 -7.93 12.20
CA PRO A 83 -25.63 -7.52 12.06
C PRO A 83 -24.77 -8.64 11.48
N LEU A 84 -24.17 -8.40 10.32
CA LEU A 84 -23.26 -9.33 9.67
C LEU A 84 -21.83 -9.20 10.23
N PRO A 85 -21.06 -10.29 10.31
CA PRO A 85 -19.66 -10.22 10.69
C PRO A 85 -18.83 -9.54 9.59
N PRO A 86 -17.67 -8.92 9.93
CA PRO A 86 -16.74 -8.42 8.92
C PRO A 86 -16.35 -9.53 7.93
N LEU A 87 -16.42 -9.24 6.62
CA LEU A 87 -16.09 -10.21 5.56
C LEU A 87 -14.68 -10.79 5.68
N ALA A 88 -13.77 -10.05 6.32
CA ALA A 88 -12.43 -10.51 6.70
C ALA A 88 -12.40 -11.79 7.54
N LEU A 89 -13.48 -12.07 8.28
CA LEU A 89 -13.66 -13.24 9.14
C LEU A 89 -14.47 -14.34 8.45
N VAL A 90 -15.00 -14.08 7.26
CA VAL A 90 -15.81 -15.01 6.49
C VAL A 90 -14.93 -15.65 5.43
N ALA A 91 -14.97 -16.99 5.35
CA ALA A 91 -14.29 -17.71 4.29
C ALA A 91 -14.94 -17.38 2.93
N PHE A 92 -14.13 -17.28 1.88
CA PHE A 92 -14.66 -17.01 0.55
C PHE A 92 -15.53 -18.15 0.05
N THR A 93 -16.61 -17.77 -0.64
CA THR A 93 -17.44 -18.69 -1.41
C THR A 93 -16.71 -19.17 -2.67
N GLU A 94 -17.21 -20.24 -3.28
CA GLU A 94 -16.63 -20.80 -4.51
C GLU A 94 -16.62 -19.78 -5.67
N GLU A 95 -17.66 -18.95 -5.78
CA GLU A 95 -17.76 -17.90 -6.79
C GLU A 95 -16.65 -16.85 -6.63
N GLU A 96 -16.41 -16.41 -5.40
CA GLU A 96 -15.39 -15.40 -5.10
C GLU A 96 -13.97 -15.93 -5.30
N GLN A 97 -13.72 -17.20 -4.97
CA GLN A 97 -12.43 -17.85 -5.21
C GLN A 97 -12.08 -17.94 -6.70
N GLY A 98 -13.08 -18.13 -7.57
CA GLY A 98 -12.89 -18.13 -9.01
C GLY A 98 -12.47 -16.76 -9.57
N ARG A 99 -13.00 -15.67 -9.00
CA ARG A 99 -12.74 -14.29 -9.45
C ARG A 99 -11.38 -13.73 -9.02
N GLN A 100 -10.79 -14.23 -7.93
CA GLN A 100 -9.48 -13.77 -7.46
C GLN A 100 -8.29 -14.42 -8.17
N LYS A 101 -8.50 -15.54 -8.87
CA LYS A 101 -7.44 -16.27 -9.57
C LYS A 101 -7.17 -15.77 -11.00
N VAL A 102 -7.88 -14.73 -11.44
CA VAL A 102 -7.79 -14.09 -12.76
C VAL A 102 -7.19 -12.70 -12.61
#